data_AF-A0A960D0Q1-F1
#
_entry.id   AF-A0A960D0Q1-F1
#
_cell.length_a   1.000
_cell.length_b   1.000
_cell.length_c   1.000
_cell.angle_alpha   90.00
_cell.angle_beta   90.00
_cell.angle_gamma   90.00
#
_symmetry.space_group_name_H-M   'P 1'
#
loop_
_entity.id
_entity.type
_entity.pdbx_description
1 polymer ?
#
loop_
_entity_poly.entity_id
_entity_poly.type
_entity_poly.pdbx_seq_one_letter_code
_entity_poly.pdbx_strand_id
1 'polypeptide(L)'
;SISDLIPAIEVAVSRFSEMTELEREVADLSDRLETRKLVERAKGLLQAKQGMSEPEAFKWIQRAAMDRRTTMKRVAEVVLETLDSPAEAGPPN
;
A
#
# COMPACT_ATOMS: atom_id res chain seq x y z
N SER A 1 -0.25 42.32 25.32
CA SER A 1 1.00 43.09 25.20
C SER A 1 1.90 42.40 24.17
N ILE A 2 2.90 43.07 23.56
CA ILE A 2 3.85 42.38 22.63
C ILE A 2 4.52 41.17 23.32
N SER A 3 4.64 41.21 24.65
CA SER A 3 5.17 40.11 25.48
C SER A 3 4.38 38.80 25.39
N ASP A 4 3.09 38.84 25.04
CA ASP A 4 2.22 37.66 25.00
C ASP A 4 2.19 37.03 23.59
N LEU A 5 2.69 37.75 22.59
CA LEU A 5 2.66 37.33 21.19
C LEU A 5 3.70 36.23 20.92
N ILE A 6 4.91 36.38 21.47
CA ILE A 6 6.01 35.42 21.26
C ILE A 6 5.65 34.04 21.86
N PRO A 7 5.24 33.92 23.14
CA PRO A 7 4.86 32.63 23.70
C PRO A 7 3.64 32.01 23.00
N ALA A 8 2.68 32.82 22.55
CA ALA A 8 1.52 32.33 21.81
C ALA A 8 1.92 31.73 20.45
N ILE A 9 2.86 32.36 19.74
CA ILE A 9 3.39 31.86 18.46
C ILE A 9 4.19 30.57 18.70
N GLU A 10 5.04 30.50 19.72
CA GLU A 10 5.82 29.30 20.05
C GLU A 10 4.91 28.10 20.34
N VAL A 11 3.85 28.30 21.13
CA VAL A 11 2.85 27.27 21.40
C VAL A 11 2.13 26.86 20.11
N ALA A 12 1.71 27.82 19.28
CA ALA A 12 1.04 27.52 18.01
C ALA A 12 1.92 26.71 17.06
N VAL A 13 3.21 27.06 16.94
CA VAL A 13 4.19 26.32 16.11
C VAL A 13 4.40 24.91 16.64
N SER A 14 4.56 24.74 17.96
CA SER A 14 4.71 23.42 18.57
C SER A 14 3.49 22.53 18.32
N ARG A 15 2.28 23.08 18.45
CA ARG A 15 1.04 22.35 18.18
C ARG A 15 0.87 21.99 16.72
N PHE A 16 1.25 22.89 15.82
CA PHE A 16 1.23 22.62 14.39
C PHE A 16 2.19 21.49 14.01
N SER A 17 3.40 21.47 14.58
CA SER A 17 4.37 20.38 14.36
C SER A 17 3.83 19.04 14.85
N GLU A 18 3.31 18.99 16.07
CA GLU A 18 2.70 17.79 16.66
C GLU A 18 1.53 17.26 15.81
N MET A 19 0.65 18.15 15.36
CA MET A 19 -0.46 17.80 14.48
C MET A 19 0.03 17.26 13.13
N THR A 20 1.04 17.89 12.53
CA THR A 20 1.63 17.44 11.26
C THR A 20 2.28 16.06 11.38
N GLU A 21 2.92 15.77 12.51
CA GLU A 21 3.50 14.46 12.79
C GLU A 21 2.42 13.38 12.94
N LEU A 22 1.35 13.67 13.67
CA LEU A 22 0.21 12.76 13.81
C LEU A 22 -0.47 12.49 12.46
N GLU A 23 -0.68 13.51 11.63
CA GLU A 23 -1.24 13.35 10.29
C GLU A 23 -0.36 12.44 9.42
N ARG A 24 0.96 12.59 9.50
CA ARG A 24 1.91 11.70 8.80
C ARG A 24 1.84 10.26 9.30
N GLU A 25 1.73 10.06 10.60
CA GLU A 25 1.60 8.73 11.19
C GLU A 25 0.31 8.04 10.74
N VAL A 26 -0.81 8.76 10.75
CA VAL A 26 -2.10 8.27 10.24
C VAL A 26 -2.00 7.89 8.76
N ALA A 27 -1.33 8.72 7.95
CA ALA A 27 -1.13 8.45 6.53
C ALA A 27 -0.28 7.18 6.29
N ASP A 28 0.84 7.03 7.00
CA ASP A 28 1.71 5.85 6.90
C ASP A 28 1.01 4.56 7.37
N LEU A 29 0.27 4.62 8.48
CA LEU A 29 -0.53 3.48 8.95
C LEU A 29 -1.61 3.08 7.93
N SER A 30 -2.26 4.07 7.32
CA SER A 30 -3.27 3.83 6.29
C SER A 30 -2.67 3.17 5.05
N ASP A 31 -1.51 3.63 4.59
CA ASP A 31 -0.82 3.05 3.43
C ASP A 31 -0.33 1.62 3.69
N ARG A 32 0.16 1.33 4.91
CA ARG A 32 0.54 -0.04 5.32
C ARG A 32 -0.65 -0.99 5.32
N LEU A 33 -1.80 -0.54 5.82
CA LEU A 33 -3.03 -1.33 5.83
C LEU A 33 -3.53 -1.59 4.41
N GLU A 34 -3.52 -0.58 3.54
CA GLU A 34 -3.90 -0.73 2.14
C GLU A 34 -2.96 -1.70 1.41
N THR A 35 -1.66 -1.54 1.60
CA THR A 35 -0.64 -2.45 1.04
C THR A 35 -0.89 -3.89 1.47
N ARG A 36 -1.16 -4.13 2.76
CA ARG A 36 -1.51 -5.48 3.25
C ARG A 36 -2.73 -6.02 2.52
N LYS A 37 -3.82 -5.25 2.42
CA LYS A 37 -5.05 -5.68 1.72
C LYS A 37 -4.80 -6.01 0.25
N LEU A 38 -3.98 -5.22 -0.45
CA LEU A 38 -3.63 -5.47 -1.84
C LEU A 38 -2.82 -6.75 -1.99
N VAL A 39 -1.81 -6.96 -1.15
CA VAL A 39 -0.96 -8.16 -1.18
C VAL A 39 -1.77 -9.42 -0.88
N GLU A 40 -2.65 -9.39 0.11
CA GLU A 40 -3.53 -10.54 0.42
C GLU A 40 -4.43 -10.91 -0.76
N ARG A 41 -5.05 -9.91 -1.42
CA ARG A 41 -5.87 -10.16 -2.62
C ARG A 41 -5.05 -10.70 -3.78
N ALA A 42 -3.87 -10.14 -4.04
CA ALA A 42 -2.96 -10.62 -5.08
C ALA A 42 -2.51 -12.07 -4.82
N LYS A 43 -2.20 -12.43 -3.58
CA LYS A 43 -1.93 -13.83 -3.20
C LYS A 43 -3.13 -14.72 -3.51
N GLY A 44 -4.36 -14.30 -3.18
CA GLY A 44 -5.58 -15.03 -3.50
C GLY A 44 -5.73 -15.33 -5.00
N LEU A 45 -5.48 -14.33 -5.86
CA LEU A 45 -5.52 -14.51 -7.32
C LEU A 45 -4.40 -15.42 -7.83
N LEU A 46 -3.18 -15.30 -7.30
CA LEU A 46 -2.07 -16.18 -7.67
C LEU A 46 -2.36 -17.64 -7.29
N GLN A 47 -2.98 -17.87 -6.12
CA GLN A 47 -3.43 -19.20 -5.72
C GLN A 47 -4.50 -19.73 -6.68
N ALA A 48 -5.52 -18.93 -6.98
CA ALA A 48 -6.67 -19.36 -7.80
C ALA A 48 -6.34 -19.56 -9.29
N LYS A 49 -5.50 -18.70 -9.87
CA LYS A 49 -5.20 -18.70 -11.32
C LYS A 49 -3.93 -19.45 -11.68
N GLN A 50 -2.94 -19.45 -10.79
CA GLN A 50 -1.62 -20.04 -11.07
C GLN A 50 -1.31 -21.26 -10.19
N GLY A 51 -2.23 -21.68 -9.33
CA GLY A 51 -2.09 -22.88 -8.50
C GLY A 51 -0.97 -22.80 -7.46
N MET A 52 -0.49 -21.59 -7.15
CA MET A 52 0.55 -21.38 -6.13
C MET A 52 -0.03 -21.65 -4.74
N SER A 53 0.80 -22.08 -3.79
CA SER A 53 0.46 -21.99 -2.37
C SER A 53 0.62 -20.56 -1.84
N GLU A 54 0.00 -20.23 -0.72
CA GLU A 54 0.14 -18.90 -0.11
C GLU A 54 1.62 -18.48 0.14
N PRO A 55 2.50 -19.34 0.70
CA PRO A 55 3.90 -18.98 0.90
C PRO A 55 4.66 -18.75 -0.42
N GLU A 56 4.30 -19.48 -1.48
CA GLU A 56 4.90 -19.31 -2.81
C GLU A 56 4.44 -18.01 -3.45
N ALA A 57 3.15 -17.69 -3.38
CA ALA A 57 2.60 -16.45 -3.90
C ALA A 57 3.24 -15.23 -3.21
N PHE A 58 3.43 -15.28 -1.89
CA PHE A 58 4.12 -14.21 -1.16
C PHE A 58 5.57 -14.03 -1.60
N LYS A 59 6.33 -15.13 -1.68
CA LYS A 59 7.73 -15.11 -2.17
C LYS A 59 7.82 -14.61 -3.61
N TRP A 60 6.85 -14.96 -4.44
CA TRP A 60 6.78 -14.49 -5.82
C TRP A 60 6.60 -12.98 -5.88
N ILE A 61 5.64 -12.42 -5.12
CA ILE A 61 5.40 -10.97 -5.05
C ILE A 61 6.66 -10.24 -4.56
N GLN A 62 7.30 -10.77 -3.51
CA GLN A 62 8.53 -10.21 -2.96
C GLN A 62 9.67 -10.19 -4.00
N ARG A 63 9.91 -11.31 -4.68
CA ARG A 63 10.94 -11.41 -5.73
C ARG A 63 10.64 -10.48 -6.89
N ALA A 64 9.40 -10.46 -7.38
CA ALA A 64 8.99 -9.56 -8.46
C ALA A 64 9.19 -8.08 -8.10
N ALA A 65 8.99 -7.71 -6.83
CA ALA A 65 9.25 -6.35 -6.34
C ALA A 65 10.74 -6.01 -6.39
N MET A 66 11.61 -6.93 -5.96
CA MET A 66 13.07 -6.77 -6.05
C MET A 66 13.56 -6.68 -7.48
N ASP A 67 13.14 -7.60 -8.35
CA ASP A 67 13.59 -7.69 -9.74
C ASP A 67 13.18 -6.44 -10.54
N ARG A 68 12.00 -5.89 -10.24
CA ARG A 68 11.48 -4.67 -10.87
C ARG A 68 11.86 -3.38 -10.13
N ARG A 69 12.61 -3.48 -9.03
CA ARG A 69 12.99 -2.35 -8.15
C ARG A 69 11.79 -1.48 -7.78
N THR A 70 10.68 -2.11 -7.40
CA THR A 70 9.42 -1.44 -7.05
C THR A 70 8.89 -1.96 -5.71
N THR A 71 7.78 -1.39 -5.23
CA THR A 71 7.17 -1.79 -3.96
C THR A 71 6.31 -3.03 -4.13
N MET A 72 6.13 -3.80 -3.06
CA MET A 72 5.18 -4.92 -3.04
C MET A 72 3.74 -4.47 -3.36
N LYS A 73 3.36 -3.25 -2.94
CA LYS A 73 2.07 -2.63 -3.27
C LYS A 73 1.87 -2.57 -4.78
N ARG A 74 2.85 -2.03 -5.51
CA ARG A 74 2.76 -1.89 -6.97
C ARG A 74 2.73 -3.26 -7.68
N VAL A 75 3.51 -4.22 -7.21
CA VAL A 75 3.43 -5.60 -7.74
C VAL A 75 2.06 -6.20 -7.52
N ALA A 76 1.49 -6.06 -6.32
CA ALA A 76 0.17 -6.57 -6.00
C ALA A 76 -0.92 -5.94 -6.87
N GLU A 77 -0.87 -4.62 -7.10
CA GLU A 77 -1.76 -3.93 -8.05
C GLU A 77 -1.64 -4.50 -9.46
N VAL A 78 -0.42 -4.69 -9.99
CA VAL A 78 -0.21 -5.26 -11.32
C VAL A 78 -0.76 -6.70 -11.41
N VAL A 79 -0.59 -7.50 -10.36
CA VAL A 79 -1.18 -8.85 -10.28
C VAL A 79 -2.70 -8.78 -10.35
N LEU A 80 -3.31 -7.86 -9.60
CA LEU A 80 -4.75 -7.63 -9.63
C LEU A 80 -5.20 -7.20 -11.04
N GLU A 81 -4.59 -6.18 -11.63
CA GLU A 81 -4.90 -5.71 -12.99
C GLU A 81 -4.80 -6.83 -14.05
N THR A 82 -3.78 -7.69 -13.93
CA THR A 82 -3.50 -8.74 -14.93
C THR A 82 -4.38 -9.98 -14.75
N LEU A 83 -4.65 -10.40 -13.51
CA LEU A 83 -5.35 -11.66 -13.22
C LEU A 83 -6.84 -11.50 -12.90
N ASP A 84 -7.28 -10.28 -12.61
CA ASP A 84 -8.70 -9.92 -12.41
C ASP A 84 -9.40 -9.62 -13.75
N SER A 85 -8.65 -9.53 -14.86
CA SER A 85 -9.24 -9.42 -16.20
C SER A 85 -9.94 -10.73 -16.60
N PRO A 86 -11.19 -10.70 -17.09
CA PRO A 86 -11.91 -11.86 -17.62
C PRO A 86 -11.38 -12.22 -19.03
N ALA A 87 -10.10 -12.55 -19.13
CA ALA A 87 -9.45 -12.94 -20.38
C ALA A 87 -9.32 -14.47 -20.48
N GLU A 88 -10.45 -15.18 -20.39
CA GLU A 88 -10.70 -16.49 -21.03
C GLU A 88 -12.22 -16.69 -21.24
N ALA A 89 -12.90 -15.65 -21.73
CA ALA A 89 -14.11 -15.86 -22.53
C ALA A 89 -13.66 -15.94 -24.00
N GLY A 90 -13.12 -17.09 -24.40
CA GLY A 90 -12.95 -17.38 -25.82
C GLY A 90 -14.31 -17.27 -26.53
N PRO A 91 -14.38 -16.76 -27.77
CA PRO A 91 -15.66 -16.68 -28.46
C PRO A 91 -16.24 -18.10 -28.57
N PRO A 92 -17.50 -18.33 -28.17
CA PRO A 92 -18.16 -19.59 -28.46
C PRO A 92 -18.48 -19.63 -29.95
N ASN A 93 -17.82 -20.56 -30.65
CA ASN A 93 -18.02 -20.98 -32.04
C ASN A 93 -17.56 -20.02 -33.15
#